data_AF-A0A9W6TQL2-F1
#
_entry.id   AF-A0A9W6TQL2-F1
#
_cell.length_a   1.000
_cell.length_b   1.000
_cell.length_c   1.000
_cell.angle_alpha   90.00
_cell.angle_beta   90.00
_cell.angle_gamma   90.00
#
_symmetry.space_group_name_H-M   'P 1'
#
loop_
_entity.id
_entity.type
_entity.pdbx_description
1 polymer ?
#
loop_
_entity_poly.entity_id
_entity_poly.type
_entity_poly.pdbx_seq_one_letter_code
_entity_poly.pdbx_strand_id
1 'polypeptide(L)'
;MLMSNELQKMIPPLLFRLKRCDETDVEVVTHFVRNFYASTDATSQDSVFYSPLLYYLIVFSELWETPSPSVAQMQGRFRSASIATHGQASLVPMYCVFAREKSAACNDLGHGNYAVHGIVYDRGEYRNKSAKIPDQASVLLLSSKLDTQTPHKYAEYLLEALDGEEKELVTFEYTTHGALVWARLDSGEPCGARYLHRT
;
A
#
# COMPACT_ATOMS: atom_id res chain seq x y z
N MET A 1 -3.94 4.27 -10.86
CA MET A 1 -3.99 5.73 -11.09
C MET A 1 -3.17 6.50 -10.06
N LEU A 2 -3.49 6.40 -8.77
CA LEU A 2 -2.82 7.19 -7.70
C LEU A 2 -1.34 6.86 -7.45
N MET A 3 -0.83 5.76 -8.00
CA MET A 3 0.57 5.33 -7.84
C MET A 3 1.51 5.88 -8.92
N SER A 4 0.98 6.56 -9.93
CA SER A 4 1.76 7.07 -11.06
C SER A 4 1.68 8.58 -11.11
N ASN A 5 2.84 9.25 -11.09
CA ASN A 5 2.93 10.71 -11.21
C ASN A 5 2.22 11.21 -12.49
N GLU A 6 2.33 10.47 -13.60
CA GLU A 6 1.69 10.84 -14.86
C GLU A 6 0.18 10.64 -14.84
N LEU A 7 -0.29 9.51 -14.30
CA LEU A 7 -1.73 9.25 -14.23
C LEU A 7 -2.44 10.12 -13.18
N GLN A 8 -1.76 10.54 -12.12
CA GLN A 8 -2.31 11.50 -11.16
C GLN A 8 -2.67 12.84 -11.83
N LYS A 9 -1.85 13.33 -12.77
CA LYS A 9 -2.12 14.56 -13.54
C LYS A 9 -3.42 14.46 -14.37
N MET A 10 -3.89 13.25 -14.66
CA MET A 10 -5.14 13.03 -15.40
C MET A 10 -6.39 13.14 -14.52
N ILE A 11 -6.27 13.19 -13.19
CA ILE A 11 -7.42 13.28 -12.28
C ILE A 11 -8.24 14.57 -12.51
N PRO A 12 -7.64 15.78 -12.50
CA PRO A 12 -8.41 17.01 -12.75
C PRO A 12 -9.15 17.04 -14.09
N PRO A 13 -8.55 16.72 -15.25
CA PRO A 13 -9.28 16.74 -16.52
C PRO A 13 -10.36 15.64 -16.60
N LEU A 14 -10.16 14.47 -15.99
CA LEU A 14 -11.21 13.45 -15.92
C LEU A 14 -12.39 13.91 -15.06
N LEU A 15 -12.12 14.46 -13.88
CA LEU A 15 -13.17 15.00 -13.01
C LEU A 15 -13.92 16.15 -13.68
N PHE A 16 -13.22 17.03 -14.40
CA PHE A 16 -13.84 18.11 -15.17
C PHE A 16 -14.82 17.56 -16.20
N ARG A 17 -14.43 16.56 -16.99
CA ARG A 17 -15.28 15.94 -18.02
C ARG A 17 -16.46 15.19 -17.42
N LEU A 18 -16.21 14.41 -16.36
CA LEU A 18 -17.27 13.71 -15.63
C LEU A 18 -18.29 14.68 -15.01
N LYS A 19 -17.86 15.86 -14.57
CA LYS A 19 -18.75 16.90 -14.03
C LYS A 19 -19.48 17.68 -15.12
N ARG A 20 -18.83 17.89 -16.27
CA ARG A 20 -19.39 18.60 -17.42
C ARG A 20 -20.55 17.82 -18.06
N CYS A 21 -20.50 16.49 -18.04
CA CYS A 21 -21.54 15.60 -18.54
C CYS A 21 -21.95 15.87 -20.00
N ASP A 22 -21.00 16.22 -20.86
CA ASP A 22 -21.27 16.46 -22.28
C ASP A 22 -21.22 15.15 -23.10
N GLU A 23 -21.98 15.05 -24.19
CA GLU A 23 -21.96 13.87 -25.05
C GLU A 23 -20.55 13.56 -25.60
N THR A 24 -19.74 14.60 -25.87
CA THR A 24 -18.35 14.44 -26.32
C THR A 24 -17.43 13.89 -25.23
N ASP A 25 -17.82 13.94 -23.96
CA ASP A 25 -17.03 13.38 -22.85
C ASP A 25 -17.10 11.86 -22.80
N VAL A 26 -18.17 11.25 -23.32
CA VAL A 26 -18.34 9.79 -23.31
C VAL A 26 -17.20 9.12 -24.08
N GLU A 27 -16.85 9.62 -25.27
CA GLU A 27 -15.76 9.05 -26.08
C GLU A 27 -14.41 9.20 -25.38
N VAL A 28 -14.13 10.39 -24.83
CA VAL A 28 -12.84 10.67 -24.17
C VAL A 28 -12.66 9.85 -22.90
N VAL A 29 -13.69 9.77 -22.06
CA VAL A 29 -13.65 8.96 -20.83
C VAL A 29 -13.55 7.47 -21.17
N THR A 30 -14.28 7.00 -22.18
CA THR A 30 -14.18 5.61 -22.66
C THR A 30 -12.78 5.28 -23.16
N HIS A 31 -12.18 6.18 -23.94
CA HIS A 31 -10.80 6.03 -24.41
C HIS A 31 -9.82 5.99 -23.23
N PHE A 32 -9.95 6.89 -22.26
CA PHE A 32 -9.11 6.88 -21.06
C PHE A 32 -9.22 5.55 -20.31
N VAL A 33 -10.45 5.10 -20.01
CA VAL A 33 -10.69 3.88 -19.24
C VAL A 33 -10.12 2.65 -19.95
N ARG A 34 -10.29 2.54 -21.27
CA ARG A 34 -9.73 1.44 -22.07
C ARG A 34 -8.21 1.39 -21.98
N ASN A 35 -7.55 2.53 -22.20
CA ASN A 35 -6.08 2.60 -22.13
C ASN A 35 -5.56 2.39 -20.71
N PHE A 36 -6.30 2.89 -19.71
CA PHE A 36 -5.97 2.66 -18.30
C PHE A 36 -5.94 1.16 -17.99
N TYR A 37 -6.99 0.40 -18.33
CA TYR A 37 -7.02 -1.04 -18.10
C TYR A 37 -5.95 -1.79 -18.91
N ALA A 38 -5.76 -1.43 -20.19
CA ALA A 38 -4.69 -2.03 -21.00
C ALA A 38 -3.29 -1.80 -20.38
N SER A 39 -3.07 -0.65 -19.73
CA SER A 39 -1.81 -0.36 -19.05
C SER A 39 -1.65 -1.11 -17.72
N THR A 40 -2.74 -1.37 -16.99
CA THR A 40 -2.68 -2.11 -15.73
C THR A 40 -2.52 -3.61 -15.94
N ASP A 41 -3.00 -4.14 -17.07
CA ASP A 41 -2.89 -5.56 -17.41
C ASP A 41 -1.51 -5.91 -18.03
N ALA A 42 -0.70 -4.90 -18.34
CA ALA A 42 0.62 -5.11 -18.89
C ALA A 42 1.59 -5.66 -17.83
N THR A 43 2.15 -6.84 -18.07
CA THR A 43 3.24 -7.40 -17.26
C THR A 43 4.55 -6.68 -17.55
N SER A 44 5.17 -6.11 -16.50
CA SER A 44 6.54 -5.58 -16.57
C SER A 44 7.57 -6.71 -16.47
N GLN A 45 8.82 -6.43 -16.85
CA GLN A 45 9.93 -7.37 -16.62
C GLN A 45 10.12 -7.66 -15.12
N ASP A 46 9.80 -6.71 -14.24
CA ASP A 46 9.91 -6.88 -12.79
C ASP A 46 8.95 -7.93 -12.22
N SER A 47 7.90 -8.30 -12.97
CA SER A 47 6.95 -9.34 -12.54
C SER A 47 7.61 -10.69 -12.28
N VAL A 48 8.79 -10.97 -12.89
CA VAL A 48 9.57 -12.18 -12.64
C VAL A 48 10.19 -12.24 -11.23
N PHE A 49 10.37 -11.10 -10.58
CA PHE A 49 10.90 -11.03 -9.21
C PHE A 49 9.80 -11.02 -8.14
N TYR A 50 8.53 -11.05 -8.55
CA TYR A 50 7.40 -11.07 -7.63
C TYR A 50 6.98 -12.50 -7.30
N SER A 51 7.00 -12.85 -6.01
CA SER A 51 6.45 -14.11 -5.50
C SER A 51 5.15 -13.84 -4.74
N PRO A 52 3.98 -14.15 -5.32
CA PRO A 52 2.70 -13.97 -4.62
C PRO A 52 2.64 -14.76 -3.30
N LEU A 53 3.23 -15.95 -3.27
CA LEU A 53 3.28 -16.79 -2.07
C LEU A 53 4.07 -16.12 -0.95
N LEU A 54 5.27 -15.60 -1.24
CA LEU A 54 6.09 -14.89 -0.25
C LEU A 54 5.38 -13.61 0.22
N TYR A 55 4.81 -12.85 -0.72
CA TYR A 55 4.07 -11.63 -0.41
C TYR A 55 2.92 -11.90 0.57
N TYR A 56 2.05 -12.87 0.28
CA TYR A 56 0.92 -13.19 1.15
C TYR A 56 1.34 -13.88 2.45
N LEU A 57 2.43 -14.66 2.46
CA LEU A 57 2.99 -15.21 3.68
C LEU A 57 3.37 -14.09 4.66
N ILE A 58 4.07 -13.05 4.19
CA ILE A 58 4.45 -11.88 5.01
C ILE A 58 3.21 -11.10 5.44
N VAL A 59 2.34 -10.74 4.49
CA VAL A 59 1.13 -9.95 4.76
C VAL A 59 0.25 -10.62 5.82
N PHE A 60 -0.02 -11.91 5.68
CA PHE A 60 -0.90 -12.63 6.59
C PHE A 60 -0.25 -12.95 7.94
N SER A 61 1.06 -13.15 8.00
CA SER A 61 1.75 -13.44 9.26
C SER A 61 2.02 -12.18 10.08
N GLU A 62 2.39 -11.07 9.44
CA GLU A 62 2.88 -9.87 10.13
C GLU A 62 1.87 -8.71 10.17
N LEU A 63 1.23 -8.44 9.03
CA LEU A 63 0.48 -7.19 8.82
C LEU A 63 -1.03 -7.36 9.01
N TRP A 64 -1.55 -8.58 8.83
CA TRP A 64 -2.99 -8.83 8.89
C TRP A 64 -3.53 -8.75 10.32
N GLU A 65 -4.71 -8.13 10.46
CA GLU A 65 -5.41 -8.01 11.73
C GLU A 65 -5.88 -9.39 12.20
N THR A 66 -5.58 -9.74 13.44
CA THR A 66 -5.95 -11.03 14.05
C THR A 66 -6.59 -10.76 15.41
N PRO A 67 -7.82 -11.24 15.67
CA PRO A 67 -8.65 -12.04 14.75
C PRO A 67 -9.05 -11.25 13.49
N SER A 68 -9.26 -11.97 12.37
CA SER A 68 -9.57 -11.34 11.09
C SER A 68 -10.87 -10.53 11.16
N PRO A 69 -10.90 -9.32 10.58
CA PRO A 69 -12.15 -8.62 10.36
C PRO A 69 -13.02 -9.41 9.37
N SER A 70 -14.34 -9.26 9.49
CA SER A 70 -15.28 -9.83 8.52
C SER A 70 -15.23 -9.09 7.19
N VAL A 71 -15.70 -9.76 6.13
CA VAL A 71 -15.86 -9.12 4.80
C VAL A 71 -16.71 -7.85 4.90
N ALA A 72 -17.78 -7.88 5.68
CA ALA A 72 -18.66 -6.73 5.88
C ALA A 72 -17.94 -5.57 6.58
N GLN A 73 -17.13 -5.84 7.61
CA GLN A 73 -16.32 -4.81 8.27
C GLN A 73 -15.32 -4.18 7.31
N MET A 74 -14.62 -5.00 6.51
CA MET A 74 -13.66 -4.50 5.52
C MET A 74 -14.32 -3.67 4.42
N GLN A 75 -15.49 -4.07 3.94
CA GLN A 75 -16.29 -3.28 3.01
C GLN A 75 -16.77 -1.96 3.64
N GLY A 76 -17.17 -1.99 4.91
CA GLY A 76 -17.53 -0.80 5.68
C GLY A 76 -16.37 0.21 5.72
N ARG A 77 -15.17 -0.25 6.08
CA ARG A 77 -13.95 0.56 6.10
C ARG A 77 -13.65 1.19 4.74
N PHE A 78 -13.76 0.41 3.66
CA PHE A 78 -13.58 0.92 2.29
C PHE A 78 -14.57 2.04 1.95
N ARG A 79 -15.86 1.87 2.27
CA ARG A 79 -16.91 2.87 1.98
C ARG A 79 -16.79 4.14 2.82
N SER A 80 -16.25 4.04 4.04
CA SER A 80 -16.09 5.19 4.93
C SER A 80 -14.86 6.05 4.63
N ALA A 81 -13.92 5.57 3.82
CA ALA A 81 -12.67 6.26 3.55
C ALA A 81 -12.78 7.10 2.26
N SER A 82 -12.24 8.34 2.30
CA SER A 82 -12.18 9.21 1.12
C SER A 82 -11.21 8.67 0.05
N ILE A 83 -10.17 7.95 0.47
CA ILE A 83 -9.21 7.25 -0.37
C ILE A 83 -9.02 5.85 0.21
N ALA A 84 -9.24 4.82 -0.59
CA ALA A 84 -9.05 3.44 -0.18
C ALA A 84 -8.52 2.59 -1.32
N THR A 85 -7.65 1.64 -0.99
CA THR A 85 -7.25 0.58 -1.91
C THR A 85 -8.42 -0.40 -2.04
N HIS A 86 -8.90 -0.59 -3.26
CA HIS A 86 -9.93 -1.57 -3.56
C HIS A 86 -9.42 -3.00 -3.35
N GLY A 87 -10.33 -3.96 -3.15
CA GLY A 87 -10.00 -5.40 -3.11
C GLY A 87 -9.60 -5.95 -1.74
N GLN A 88 -9.41 -5.11 -0.71
CA GLN A 88 -8.98 -5.58 0.62
C GLN A 88 -9.99 -6.53 1.29
N ALA A 89 -11.30 -6.32 1.06
CA ALA A 89 -12.33 -7.23 1.55
C ALA A 89 -12.22 -8.64 0.92
N SER A 90 -11.71 -8.73 -0.31
CA SER A 90 -11.50 -9.99 -1.02
C SER A 90 -10.32 -10.80 -0.48
N LEU A 91 -9.47 -10.20 0.36
CA LEU A 91 -8.38 -10.90 1.03
C LEU A 91 -8.84 -11.68 2.26
N VAL A 92 -10.01 -11.39 2.84
CA VAL A 92 -10.50 -12.10 4.03
C VAL A 92 -10.65 -13.61 3.79
N PRO A 93 -11.31 -14.09 2.71
CA PRO A 93 -11.37 -15.53 2.44
C PRO A 93 -9.99 -16.15 2.22
N MET A 94 -9.10 -15.43 1.52
CA MET A 94 -7.74 -15.88 1.26
C MET A 94 -6.95 -16.05 2.55
N TYR A 95 -7.02 -15.08 3.46
CA TYR A 95 -6.41 -15.16 4.79
C TYR A 95 -6.96 -16.35 5.58
N CYS A 96 -8.29 -16.53 5.62
CA CYS A 96 -8.91 -17.60 6.39
C CYS A 96 -8.45 -18.99 5.94
N VAL A 97 -8.28 -19.19 4.64
CA VAL A 97 -7.63 -20.39 4.08
C VAL A 97 -6.14 -20.41 4.50
N PHE A 98 -5.38 -19.36 4.20
CA PHE A 98 -3.94 -19.32 4.45
C PHE A 98 -3.57 -19.61 5.92
N ALA A 99 -4.21 -18.91 6.86
CA ALA A 99 -3.87 -18.95 8.28
C ALA A 99 -4.59 -20.07 9.04
N ARG A 100 -5.68 -20.63 8.50
CA ARG A 100 -6.61 -21.52 9.22
C ARG A 100 -7.07 -20.95 10.56
N GLU A 101 -7.32 -19.65 10.60
CA GLU A 101 -7.79 -18.97 11.79
C GLU A 101 -9.22 -19.42 12.14
N LYS A 102 -9.49 -19.70 13.41
CA LYS A 102 -10.80 -20.19 13.90
C LYS A 102 -11.74 -19.08 14.40
N SER A 103 -11.58 -17.85 13.92
CA SER A 103 -12.44 -16.73 14.30
C SER A 103 -13.84 -16.87 13.71
N ALA A 104 -14.82 -16.14 14.27
CA ALA A 104 -16.17 -16.10 13.71
C ALA A 104 -16.17 -15.69 12.22
N ALA A 105 -15.38 -14.67 11.88
CA ALA A 105 -15.26 -14.19 10.50
C ALA A 105 -14.79 -15.28 9.52
N CYS A 106 -13.87 -16.14 9.93
CA CYS A 106 -13.38 -17.25 9.09
C CYS A 106 -14.31 -18.47 9.11
N ASN A 107 -14.92 -18.79 10.25
CA ASN A 107 -15.87 -19.89 10.36
C ASN A 107 -17.12 -19.65 9.51
N ASP A 108 -17.63 -18.41 9.46
CA ASP A 108 -18.79 -18.02 8.66
C ASP A 108 -18.56 -18.23 7.15
N LEU A 109 -17.30 -18.22 6.70
CA LEU A 109 -16.93 -18.45 5.30
C LEU A 109 -16.78 -19.94 4.94
N GLY A 110 -16.85 -20.84 5.92
CA GLY A 110 -16.69 -22.28 5.71
C GLY A 110 -15.28 -22.69 5.25
N HIS A 111 -14.29 -21.81 5.39
CA HIS A 111 -12.89 -22.06 5.00
C HIS A 111 -12.06 -22.48 6.23
N GLY A 112 -11.10 -23.39 6.05
CA GLY A 112 -10.18 -23.85 7.12
C GLY A 112 -10.39 -25.29 7.63
N ASN A 113 -11.42 -25.98 7.14
CA ASN A 113 -11.79 -27.37 7.51
C ASN A 113 -11.10 -28.46 6.66
N TYR A 114 -9.83 -28.28 6.31
CA TYR A 114 -9.02 -29.27 5.59
C TYR A 114 -7.78 -29.67 6.40
N ALA A 115 -7.27 -30.88 6.18
CA ALA A 115 -6.30 -31.55 7.05
C ALA A 115 -4.83 -31.14 6.86
N VAL A 116 -4.55 -29.86 6.57
CA VAL A 116 -3.18 -29.35 6.40
C VAL A 116 -2.90 -28.18 7.35
N HIS A 117 -1.63 -27.84 7.55
CA HIS A 117 -1.24 -26.68 8.35
C HIS A 117 -1.49 -25.37 7.62
N GLY A 118 -1.67 -24.27 8.36
CA GLY A 118 -1.69 -22.94 7.77
C GLY A 118 -0.32 -22.58 7.18
N ILE A 119 -0.31 -21.76 6.15
CA ILE A 119 0.88 -21.20 5.49
C ILE A 119 1.15 -19.83 6.10
N VAL A 120 1.34 -19.80 7.42
CA VAL A 120 1.68 -18.61 8.20
C VAL A 120 2.71 -19.01 9.23
N TYR A 121 3.61 -18.09 9.58
CA TYR A 121 4.53 -18.30 10.70
C TYR A 121 4.00 -17.66 11.97
N ASP A 122 4.42 -18.23 13.10
CA ASP A 122 4.11 -17.67 14.39
C ASP A 122 4.74 -16.30 14.55
N ARG A 123 3.99 -15.42 15.19
CA ARG A 123 4.44 -14.07 15.48
C ARG A 123 5.46 -14.11 16.59
N GLY A 124 6.69 -13.74 16.24
CA GLY A 124 7.82 -13.75 17.16
C GLY A 124 7.79 -12.62 18.19
N GLU A 125 8.83 -12.61 19.02
CA GLU A 125 9.01 -11.66 20.12
C GLU A 125 9.07 -10.19 19.71
N TYR A 126 9.30 -9.88 18.42
CA TYR A 126 9.44 -8.52 17.91
C TYR A 126 8.12 -7.90 17.41
N ARG A 127 7.02 -8.66 17.42
CA ARG A 127 5.73 -8.12 17.00
C ARG A 127 5.26 -6.99 17.93
N ASN A 128 4.75 -5.91 17.34
CA ASN A 128 4.26 -4.72 18.05
C ASN A 128 5.29 -4.13 19.03
N LYS A 129 6.58 -4.36 18.79
CA LYS A 129 7.66 -3.71 19.52
C LYS A 129 8.32 -2.68 18.64
N SER A 130 8.55 -1.51 19.21
CA SER A 130 9.39 -0.49 18.62
C SER A 130 10.82 -0.98 18.45
N ALA A 131 11.44 -0.62 17.34
CA ALA A 131 12.87 -0.86 17.15
C ALA A 131 13.69 0.19 17.92
N LYS A 132 14.70 -0.27 18.64
CA LYS A 132 15.72 0.61 19.24
C LYS A 132 16.76 0.98 18.19
N ILE A 133 17.05 2.27 18.07
CA ILE A 133 18.15 2.80 17.27
C ILE A 133 19.44 2.49 18.02
N PRO A 134 20.36 1.69 17.45
CA PRO A 134 21.67 1.45 18.08
C PRO A 134 22.46 2.75 18.22
N ASP A 135 23.27 2.86 19.27
CA ASP A 135 24.03 4.09 19.59
C ASP A 135 24.97 4.54 18.45
N GLN A 136 25.38 3.61 17.57
CA GLN A 136 26.23 3.87 16.40
C GLN A 136 25.45 4.09 15.08
N ALA A 137 24.13 4.24 15.12
CA ALA A 137 23.29 4.36 13.94
C ALA A 137 22.33 5.54 14.05
N SER A 138 21.91 6.05 12.88
CA SER A 138 20.82 7.02 12.75
C SER A 138 19.78 6.49 11.76
N VAL A 139 18.54 6.96 11.89
CA VAL A 139 17.43 6.57 11.02
C VAL A 139 16.95 7.76 10.21
N LEU A 140 17.01 7.64 8.89
CA LEU A 140 16.39 8.59 7.96
C LEU A 140 15.12 7.98 7.37
N LEU A 141 13.98 8.60 7.63
CA LEU A 141 12.71 8.29 7.00
C LEU A 141 12.43 9.30 5.87
N LEU A 142 12.00 8.80 4.71
CA LEU A 142 11.57 9.61 3.59
C LEU A 142 10.09 9.30 3.32
N SER A 143 9.25 10.33 3.31
CA SER A 143 7.81 10.15 3.11
C SER A 143 7.22 11.27 2.28
N SER A 144 6.05 11.04 1.69
CA SER A 144 5.32 12.02 0.91
C SER A 144 3.88 12.18 1.37
N LYS A 145 3.40 13.42 1.37
CA LYS A 145 1.98 13.71 1.67
C LYS A 145 1.02 13.21 0.60
N LEU A 146 1.48 12.98 -0.63
CA LEU A 146 0.70 12.37 -1.71
C LEU A 146 0.97 10.87 -1.90
N ASP A 147 1.65 10.20 -0.96
CA ASP A 147 1.76 8.76 -0.97
C ASP A 147 0.43 8.10 -0.57
N THR A 148 -0.23 7.48 -1.56
CA THR A 148 -1.53 6.84 -1.36
C THR A 148 -1.43 5.36 -0.97
N GLN A 149 -0.24 4.77 -1.00
CA GLN A 149 0.01 3.37 -0.61
C GLN A 149 0.51 3.27 0.82
N THR A 150 1.46 4.14 1.20
CA THR A 150 1.94 4.31 2.57
C THR A 150 1.72 5.75 3.04
N PRO A 151 0.47 6.11 3.45
CA PRO A 151 0.12 7.46 3.85
C PRO A 151 1.08 8.08 4.87
N HIS A 152 1.39 9.36 4.70
CA HIS A 152 2.38 10.10 5.48
C HIS A 152 2.24 9.94 7.00
N LYS A 153 1.01 9.92 7.52
CA LYS A 153 0.72 9.71 8.94
C LYS A 153 1.38 8.45 9.53
N TYR A 154 1.57 7.39 8.74
CA TYR A 154 2.22 6.17 9.22
C TYR A 154 3.74 6.31 9.30
N ALA A 155 4.34 7.21 8.51
CA ALA A 155 5.75 7.59 8.68
C ALA A 155 5.94 8.42 9.95
N GLU A 156 5.01 9.33 10.27
CA GLU A 156 5.01 10.06 11.55
C GLU A 156 4.89 9.09 12.73
N TYR A 157 3.94 8.14 12.68
CA TYR A 157 3.79 7.12 13.71
C TYR A 157 5.03 6.23 13.85
N LEU A 158 5.66 5.86 12.73
CA LEU A 158 6.91 5.09 12.76
C LEU A 158 8.04 5.90 13.41
N LEU A 159 8.21 7.17 13.03
CA LEU A 159 9.22 8.05 13.62
C LEU A 159 9.03 8.18 15.13
N GLU A 160 7.80 8.42 15.59
CA GLU A 160 7.46 8.53 17.00
C GLU A 160 7.74 7.22 17.75
N ALA A 161 7.38 6.08 17.16
CA ALA A 161 7.54 4.78 17.77
C ALA A 161 9.02 4.36 17.95
N LEU A 162 9.95 4.80 17.09
CA LEU A 162 11.36 4.41 17.19
C LEU A 162 12.00 4.84 18.52
N ASP A 163 12.66 3.91 19.20
CA ASP A 163 13.36 4.15 20.46
C ASP A 163 14.77 4.68 20.20
N GLY A 164 14.95 6.00 20.32
CA GLY A 164 16.19 6.72 20.07
C GLY A 164 15.96 8.11 19.48
N GLU A 165 16.91 9.00 19.68
CA GLU A 165 16.81 10.41 19.26
C GLU A 165 17.44 10.69 17.88
N GLU A 166 18.37 9.84 17.42
CA GLU A 166 19.07 9.99 16.13
C GLU A 166 18.18 9.56 14.96
N LYS A 167 17.10 10.32 14.75
CA LYS A 167 16.09 10.04 13.72
C LYS A 167 15.58 11.32 13.07
N GLU A 168 15.39 11.26 11.75
CA GLU A 168 14.85 12.38 10.97
C GLU A 168 13.81 11.89 9.96
N LEU A 169 12.78 12.72 9.75
CA LEU A 169 11.77 12.52 8.71
C LEU A 169 11.85 13.65 7.68
N VAL A 170 12.25 13.31 6.47
CA VAL A 170 12.21 14.21 5.32
C VAL A 170 10.88 14.03 4.59
N THR A 171 10.10 15.10 4.54
CA THR A 171 8.77 15.11 3.93
C THR A 171 8.77 15.79 2.57
N PHE A 172 8.26 15.08 1.57
CA PHE A 172 7.97 15.61 0.25
C PHE A 172 6.48 15.97 0.16
N GLU A 173 6.17 17.11 -0.47
CA GLU A 173 4.79 17.55 -0.57
C GLU A 173 4.00 16.77 -1.63
N TYR A 174 4.61 16.46 -2.79
CA TYR A 174 3.86 16.10 -4.00
C TYR A 174 4.36 14.86 -4.76
N THR A 175 5.10 13.95 -4.14
CA THR A 175 5.56 12.72 -4.84
C THR A 175 4.66 11.51 -4.55
N THR A 176 4.60 10.56 -5.48
CA THR A 176 3.94 9.26 -5.27
C THR A 176 4.71 8.37 -4.30
N HIS A 177 4.20 7.15 -4.09
CA HIS A 177 4.88 6.11 -3.33
C HIS A 177 6.32 5.89 -3.79
N GLY A 178 7.21 5.58 -2.86
CA GLY A 178 8.64 5.40 -3.12
C GLY A 178 9.38 6.72 -3.31
N ALA A 179 9.23 7.65 -2.35
CA ALA A 179 9.80 9.01 -2.40
C ALA A 179 11.31 9.03 -2.68
N LEU A 180 12.06 8.00 -2.26
CA LEU A 180 13.48 7.84 -2.58
C LEU A 180 13.76 7.91 -4.08
N VAL A 181 12.92 7.26 -4.90
CA VAL A 181 13.10 7.10 -6.36
C VAL A 181 12.22 8.07 -7.14
N TRP A 182 11.03 8.39 -6.64
CA TRP A 182 10.01 9.12 -7.38
C TRP A 182 9.91 10.60 -7.04
N ALA A 183 10.60 11.09 -5.99
CA ALA A 183 10.80 12.52 -5.79
C ALA A 183 11.83 13.02 -6.81
N ARG A 184 11.42 13.33 -8.03
CA ARG A 184 12.34 13.76 -9.10
C ARG A 184 12.40 15.28 -9.24
N LEU A 185 13.60 15.79 -9.51
CA LEU A 185 13.84 17.16 -9.95
C LEU A 185 13.51 17.31 -11.45
N ASP A 186 13.44 18.55 -11.93
CA ASP A 186 13.26 18.84 -13.37
C ASP A 186 14.39 18.25 -14.25
N SER A 187 15.58 18.07 -13.67
CA SER A 187 16.71 17.38 -14.31
C SER A 187 16.49 15.87 -14.49
N GLY A 188 15.40 15.33 -13.93
CA GLY A 188 15.10 13.89 -13.88
C GLY A 188 15.79 13.14 -12.73
N GLU A 189 16.70 13.78 -11.99
CA GLU A 189 17.41 13.18 -10.86
C GLU A 189 16.48 12.93 -9.67
N PRO A 190 16.55 11.75 -9.00
CA PRO A 190 15.80 11.49 -7.78
C PRO A 190 16.37 12.32 -6.60
N CYS A 191 15.67 13.39 -6.24
CA CYS A 191 15.96 14.23 -5.08
C CYS A 191 16.07 13.41 -3.79
N GLY A 192 15.22 12.39 -3.60
CA GLY A 192 15.28 11.49 -2.45
C GLY A 192 16.65 10.80 -2.30
N ALA A 193 17.22 10.32 -3.40
CA ALA A 193 18.53 9.66 -3.38
C ALA A 193 19.68 10.61 -3.03
N ARG A 194 19.54 11.92 -3.27
CA ARG A 194 20.58 12.90 -2.90
C ARG A 194 20.79 13.00 -1.39
N TYR A 195 19.78 12.66 -0.58
CA TYR A 195 19.95 12.60 0.87
C TYR A 195 20.86 11.45 1.30
N LEU A 196 20.86 10.32 0.58
CA LEU A 196 21.73 9.17 0.87
C LEU A 196 23.21 9.46 0.57
N HIS A 197 23.51 10.45 -0.27
CA HIS A 197 24.87 10.82 -0.64
C HIS A 197 25.45 11.97 0.22
N ARG A 198 24.67 12.49 1.18
CA ARG A 198 25.06 13.60 2.06
C ARG A 198 25.32 13.20 3.51
N THR A 199 24.99 11.96 3.86
CA THR A 199 25.29 11.30 5.14
C THR A 199 26.59 10.51 5.01
#